data_AF-A0A0M8P901-F1
#
_entry.id   AF-A0A0M8P901-F1
#
_cell.length_a   1.000
_cell.length_b   1.000
_cell.length_c   1.000
_cell.angle_alpha   90.00
_cell.angle_beta   90.00
_cell.angle_gamma   90.00
#
_symmetry.space_group_name_H-M   'P 1'
#
loop_
_entity.id
_entity.type
_entity.pdbx_description
1 polymer ?
#
loop_
_entity_poly.entity_id
_entity_poly.type
_entity_poly.pdbx_seq_one_letter_code
_entity_poly.pdbx_strand_id
1 'polypeptide(L)'
;MSAIENLGGDNLLEDLVLTTDEALANIISQLPSHLLEITGGPGQDREQYPPWVLRQQSTLSLSFLFRRMKVNRVLQHRWASSSDVLLARSKAICLDSANTIVSMAKQHKVVLARHRPWATTSALFSAALTLVAEAERLDSNAAEEYIDRIQTCFSFFEYIKDHSALAMRVLGELRVFCAEICCHNSEATT
;
A
#
# COMPACT_ATOMS: atom_id res chain seq x y z
N MET A 1 -22.86 -29.65 -21.12
CA MET A 1 -22.36 -28.38 -21.67
C MET A 1 -22.43 -27.31 -20.58
N SER A 2 -21.45 -27.27 -19.67
CA SER A 2 -21.44 -26.36 -18.50
C SER A 2 -20.01 -25.95 -18.11
N ALA A 3 -19.10 -25.88 -19.08
CA ALA A 3 -17.66 -25.67 -18.81
C ALA A 3 -17.06 -24.47 -19.56
N ILE A 4 -17.87 -23.61 -20.21
CA ILE A 4 -17.35 -22.54 -21.07
C ILE A 4 -17.60 -21.13 -20.50
N GLU A 5 -18.51 -20.95 -19.54
CA GLU A 5 -18.87 -19.60 -19.08
C GLU A 5 -17.97 -19.00 -17.98
N ASN A 6 -17.07 -19.79 -17.36
CA ASN A 6 -16.20 -19.29 -16.27
C ASN A 6 -14.71 -19.14 -16.63
N LEU A 7 -14.30 -19.41 -17.88
CA LEU A 7 -12.87 -19.45 -18.25
C LEU A 7 -12.33 -18.14 -18.87
N GLY A 8 -13.18 -17.14 -19.12
CA GLY A 8 -12.78 -15.92 -19.83
C GLY A 8 -12.58 -14.67 -18.96
N GLY A 9 -13.34 -14.53 -17.87
CA GLY A 9 -13.36 -13.29 -17.07
C GLY A 9 -12.13 -13.12 -16.17
N ASP A 10 -11.68 -14.22 -15.57
CA ASP A 10 -10.60 -14.21 -14.58
C ASP A 10 -9.22 -13.96 -15.19
N ASN A 11 -8.98 -14.49 -16.39
CA ASN A 11 -7.75 -14.22 -17.14
C ASN A 11 -7.75 -12.79 -17.68
N LEU A 12 -8.90 -12.28 -18.11
CA LEU A 12 -9.04 -10.91 -18.60
C LEU A 12 -8.80 -9.88 -17.50
N LEU A 13 -9.20 -10.17 -16.26
CA LEU A 13 -8.92 -9.30 -15.12
C LEU A 13 -7.43 -9.27 -14.77
N GLU A 14 -6.77 -10.43 -14.80
CA GLU A 14 -5.32 -10.51 -14.56
C GLU A 14 -4.53 -9.76 -15.64
N ASP A 15 -4.87 -9.97 -16.92
CA ASP A 15 -4.26 -9.27 -18.06
C ASP A 15 -4.46 -7.75 -17.96
N LEU A 16 -5.66 -7.31 -17.55
CA LEU A 16 -5.95 -5.90 -17.34
C LEU A 16 -5.10 -5.30 -16.21
N VAL A 17 -4.98 -6.01 -15.07
CA VAL A 17 -4.16 -5.58 -13.94
C VAL A 17 -2.69 -5.49 -14.34
N LEU A 18 -2.18 -6.50 -15.05
CA LEU A 18 -0.81 -6.53 -15.56
C LEU A 18 -0.55 -5.35 -16.51
N THR A 19 -1.37 -5.21 -17.56
CA THR A 19 -1.23 -4.14 -18.56
C THR A 19 -1.29 -2.75 -17.91
N THR A 20 -2.20 -2.58 -16.94
CA THR A 20 -2.35 -1.31 -16.22
C THR A 20 -1.13 -1.01 -15.35
N ASP A 21 -0.62 -2.00 -14.62
CA ASP A 21 0.58 -1.84 -13.79
C ASP A 21 1.83 -1.59 -14.64
N GLU A 22 1.96 -2.25 -15.80
CA GLU A 22 3.06 -2.03 -16.74
C GLU A 22 3.02 -0.62 -17.35
N ALA A 23 1.84 -0.16 -17.76
CA ALA A 23 1.68 1.22 -18.22
C ALA A 23 2.06 2.23 -17.14
N LEU A 24 1.68 1.98 -15.88
CA LEU A 24 2.03 2.82 -14.75
C LEU A 24 3.53 2.77 -14.43
N ALA A 25 4.14 1.59 -14.48
CA ALA A 25 5.58 1.40 -14.31
C ALA A 25 6.37 2.13 -15.41
N ASN A 26 5.89 2.09 -16.65
CA ASN A 26 6.49 2.82 -17.77
C ASN A 26 6.44 4.34 -17.54
N ILE A 27 5.29 4.88 -17.11
CA ILE A 27 5.16 6.30 -16.74
C ILE A 27 6.16 6.67 -15.65
N ILE A 28 6.29 5.85 -14.60
CA ILE A 28 7.24 6.09 -13.51
C ILE A 28 8.66 6.10 -14.05
N SER A 29 9.04 5.13 -14.89
CA SER A 29 10.40 5.02 -15.44
C SER A 29 10.82 6.21 -16.32
N GLN A 30 9.85 6.94 -16.87
CA GLN A 30 10.08 8.13 -17.71
C GLN A 30 10.08 9.44 -16.92
N LEU A 31 9.89 9.39 -15.59
CA LEU A 31 9.97 10.60 -14.78
C LEU A 31 11.39 11.20 -14.82
N PRO A 32 11.51 12.53 -14.75
CA PRO A 32 12.81 13.19 -14.54
C PRO A 32 13.56 12.59 -13.35
N SER A 33 14.89 12.45 -13.46
CA SER A 33 15.75 11.82 -12.44
C SER A 33 15.55 12.38 -11.03
N HIS A 34 15.42 13.70 -10.91
CA HIS A 34 15.18 14.40 -9.64
C HIS A 34 13.83 14.05 -8.97
N LEU A 35 12.94 13.31 -9.65
CA LEU A 35 11.67 12.80 -9.12
C LEU A 35 11.67 11.29 -8.85
N LEU A 36 12.72 10.55 -9.22
CA LEU A 36 12.79 9.08 -9.10
C LEU A 36 13.36 8.57 -7.77
N GLU A 37 14.20 9.35 -7.09
CA GLU A 37 15.02 8.86 -5.97
C GLU A 37 14.32 8.81 -4.59
N ILE A 38 13.55 7.77 -4.33
CA ILE A 38 13.03 7.50 -2.96
C ILE A 38 13.79 6.40 -2.23
N THR A 39 14.43 5.48 -2.96
CA THR A 39 15.17 4.37 -2.37
C THR A 39 16.64 4.71 -2.18
N GLY A 40 16.97 5.33 -1.04
CA GLY A 40 18.22 5.11 -0.31
C GLY A 40 19.56 5.07 -1.05
N GLY A 41 19.70 5.72 -2.21
CA GLY A 41 20.99 5.88 -2.87
C GLY A 41 21.92 6.80 -2.07
N PRO A 42 23.25 6.57 -2.09
CA PRO A 42 24.19 7.37 -1.35
C PRO A 42 24.20 8.81 -1.85
N GLY A 43 23.47 9.69 -1.14
CA GLY A 43 23.97 10.97 -0.62
C GLY A 43 24.75 11.92 -1.52
N GLN A 44 24.63 11.87 -2.85
CA GLN A 44 25.18 12.92 -3.71
C GLN A 44 24.03 13.84 -4.14
N ASP A 45 24.09 15.09 -3.68
CA ASP A 45 23.30 16.24 -4.12
C ASP A 45 21.87 16.47 -3.58
N ARG A 46 21.44 15.80 -2.51
CA ARG A 46 20.17 16.19 -1.83
C ARG A 46 20.20 17.60 -1.22
N GLU A 47 21.38 18.16 -0.94
CA GLU A 47 21.54 19.53 -0.45
C GLU A 47 21.36 20.61 -1.54
N GLN A 48 21.37 20.25 -2.82
CA GLN A 48 21.26 21.22 -3.92
C GLN A 48 19.82 21.51 -4.37
N TYR A 49 18.87 20.61 -4.06
CA TYR A 49 17.52 20.78 -4.56
C TYR A 49 16.66 21.69 -3.67
N PRO A 50 15.92 22.64 -4.27
CA PRO A 50 14.98 23.46 -3.51
C PRO A 50 13.93 22.61 -2.74
N PRO A 51 13.41 23.09 -1.59
CA PRO A 51 12.45 22.33 -0.76
C PRO A 51 11.16 21.90 -1.48
N TRP A 52 10.79 22.56 -2.58
CA TRP A 52 9.64 22.18 -3.39
C TRP A 52 9.87 20.92 -4.21
N VAL A 53 11.11 20.58 -4.58
CA VAL A 53 11.47 19.36 -5.31
C VAL A 53 11.18 18.13 -4.46
N LEU A 54 11.70 18.11 -3.23
CA LEU A 54 11.46 17.03 -2.26
C LEU A 54 9.96 16.82 -1.99
N ARG A 55 9.19 17.91 -1.96
CA ARG A 55 7.74 17.86 -1.79
C ARG A 55 7.04 17.24 -3.00
N GLN A 56 7.40 17.67 -4.21
CA GLN A 56 6.85 17.12 -5.46
C GLN A 56 7.17 15.63 -5.57
N GLN A 57 8.43 15.26 -5.33
CA GLN A 57 8.88 13.88 -5.33
C GLN A 57 8.09 13.02 -4.33
N SER A 58 8.00 13.44 -3.06
CA SER A 58 7.24 12.70 -2.04
C SER A 58 5.76 12.55 -2.41
N THR A 59 5.15 13.60 -2.97
CA THR A 59 3.72 13.60 -3.34
C THR A 59 3.46 12.70 -4.54
N LEU A 60 4.31 12.77 -5.57
CA LEU A 60 4.19 11.97 -6.77
C LEU A 60 4.39 10.49 -6.46
N SER A 61 5.45 10.14 -5.75
CA SER A 61 5.71 8.74 -5.44
C SER A 61 4.64 8.14 -4.53
N LEU A 62 4.15 8.89 -3.53
CA LEU A 62 3.00 8.44 -2.74
C LEU A 62 1.79 8.15 -3.63
N SER A 63 1.52 9.01 -4.62
CA SER A 63 0.42 8.83 -5.56
C SER A 63 0.63 7.61 -6.45
N PHE A 64 1.83 7.44 -7.02
CA PHE A 64 2.17 6.31 -7.87
C PHE A 64 2.11 4.98 -7.12
N LEU A 65 2.73 4.90 -5.94
CA LEU A 65 2.67 3.72 -5.07
C LEU A 65 1.23 3.40 -4.67
N PHE A 66 0.43 4.41 -4.33
CA PHE A 66 -0.98 4.20 -4.01
C PHE A 66 -1.75 3.60 -5.19
N ARG A 67 -1.51 4.08 -6.42
CA ARG A 67 -2.15 3.53 -7.62
C ARG A 67 -1.67 2.12 -7.93
N ARG A 68 -0.36 1.85 -7.90
CA ARG A 68 0.20 0.50 -8.11
C ARG A 68 -0.35 -0.50 -7.09
N MET A 69 -0.38 -0.12 -5.82
CA MET A 69 -1.00 -0.91 -4.78
C MET A 69 -2.47 -1.19 -5.10
N LYS A 70 -3.28 -0.16 -5.40
CA LYS A 70 -4.72 -0.31 -5.65
C LYS A 70 -5.02 -1.18 -6.88
N VAL A 71 -4.26 -1.04 -7.96
CA VAL A 71 -4.40 -1.86 -9.17
C VAL A 71 -4.12 -3.32 -8.86
N ASN A 72 -2.98 -3.62 -8.25
CA ASN A 72 -2.60 -4.99 -7.94
C ASN A 72 -3.47 -5.63 -6.84
N ARG A 73 -3.98 -4.83 -5.89
CA ARG A 73 -4.85 -5.31 -4.82
C ARG A 73 -6.17 -5.90 -5.33
N VAL A 74 -6.61 -5.56 -6.55
CA VAL A 74 -7.83 -6.14 -7.15
C VAL A 74 -7.78 -7.68 -7.14
N LEU A 75 -6.58 -8.26 -7.27
CA LEU A 75 -6.37 -9.71 -7.27
C LEU A 75 -6.14 -10.31 -5.86
N GLN A 76 -6.22 -9.51 -4.78
CA GLN A 76 -5.88 -9.94 -3.41
C GLN A 76 -6.70 -11.14 -2.89
N HIS A 77 -7.93 -11.27 -3.37
CA HIS A 77 -8.82 -12.38 -3.03
C HIS A 77 -8.37 -13.73 -3.63
N ARG A 78 -7.50 -13.71 -4.66
CA ARG A 78 -7.01 -14.90 -5.37
C ARG A 78 -5.61 -15.34 -4.96
N TRP A 79 -4.87 -14.50 -4.22
CA TRP A 79 -3.47 -14.76 -3.87
C TRP A 79 -3.25 -16.05 -3.06
N ALA A 80 -4.21 -16.47 -2.23
CA ALA A 80 -4.08 -17.66 -1.41
C ALA A 80 -4.36 -18.97 -2.18
N SER A 81 -5.12 -18.88 -3.27
CA SER A 81 -5.68 -20.04 -3.96
C SER A 81 -4.89 -20.47 -5.18
N SER A 82 -3.80 -19.78 -5.51
CA SER A 82 -3.12 -19.95 -6.79
C SER A 82 -1.60 -19.99 -6.66
N SER A 83 -0.98 -20.96 -7.33
CA SER A 83 0.46 -21.02 -7.58
C SER A 83 0.90 -20.22 -8.81
N ASP A 84 0.02 -19.36 -9.34
CA ASP A 84 0.28 -18.58 -10.55
C ASP A 84 1.34 -17.49 -10.31
N VAL A 85 2.30 -17.42 -11.22
CA VAL A 85 3.39 -16.44 -11.23
C VAL A 85 2.88 -15.00 -11.36
N LEU A 86 1.81 -14.76 -12.13
CA LEU A 86 1.21 -13.44 -12.30
C LEU A 86 0.57 -12.95 -11.00
N LEU A 87 -0.13 -13.84 -10.30
CA LEU A 87 -0.72 -13.53 -8.99
C LEU A 87 0.36 -13.31 -7.93
N ALA A 88 1.44 -14.09 -7.95
CA ALA A 88 2.60 -13.89 -7.09
C ALA A 88 3.29 -12.53 -7.35
N ARG A 89 3.46 -12.16 -8.63
CA ARG A 89 3.98 -10.84 -9.03
C ARG A 89 3.07 -9.72 -8.54
N SER A 90 1.76 -9.83 -8.77
CA SER A 90 0.79 -8.82 -8.35
C SER A 90 0.79 -8.64 -6.83
N LYS A 91 0.82 -9.75 -6.08
CA LYS A 91 0.98 -9.75 -4.62
C LYS A 91 2.25 -9.01 -4.20
N ALA A 92 3.40 -9.36 -4.77
CA ALA A 92 4.68 -8.73 -4.45
C ALA A 92 4.64 -7.22 -4.69
N ILE A 93 4.17 -6.76 -5.85
CA ILE A 93 4.07 -5.33 -6.18
C ILE A 93 3.11 -4.60 -5.23
N CYS A 94 1.98 -5.22 -4.89
CA CYS A 94 1.00 -4.63 -3.99
C CYS A 94 1.57 -4.43 -2.58
N LEU A 95 2.20 -5.47 -2.02
CA LEU A 95 2.77 -5.46 -0.67
C LEU A 95 4.00 -4.54 -0.60
N ASP A 96 4.88 -4.58 -1.59
CA ASP A 96 6.03 -3.67 -1.67
C ASP A 96 5.59 -2.20 -1.75
N SER A 97 4.57 -1.90 -2.56
CA SER A 97 3.98 -0.57 -2.64
C SER A 97 3.38 -0.13 -1.29
N ALA A 98 2.65 -1.01 -0.60
CA ALA A 98 2.08 -0.73 0.71
C ALA A 98 3.18 -0.46 1.77
N ASN A 99 4.20 -1.30 1.83
CA ASN A 99 5.33 -1.15 2.76
C ASN A 99 6.12 0.13 2.49
N THR A 100 6.30 0.50 1.22
CA THR A 100 6.97 1.74 0.84
C THR A 100 6.16 2.97 1.24
N ILE A 101 4.83 2.96 1.05
CA ILE A 101 3.93 4.03 1.53
C ILE A 101 4.09 4.23 3.05
N VAL A 102 4.09 3.14 3.83
CA VAL A 102 4.27 3.21 5.29
C VAL A 102 5.66 3.74 5.65
N SER A 103 6.70 3.28 4.96
CA SER A 103 8.07 3.76 5.15
C SER A 103 8.21 5.26 4.89
N MET A 104 7.57 5.77 3.83
CA MET A 104 7.53 7.20 3.54
C MET A 104 6.83 7.99 4.66
N ALA A 105 5.75 7.46 5.23
CA ALA A 105 5.07 8.09 6.36
C ALA A 105 5.93 8.12 7.63
N LYS A 106 6.74 7.08 7.87
CA LYS A 106 7.70 7.02 8.97
C LYS A 106 8.82 8.06 8.79
N GLN A 107 9.41 8.13 7.59
CA GLN A 107 10.56 8.99 7.28
C GLN A 107 10.19 10.47 7.10
N HIS A 108 9.04 10.76 6.50
CA HIS A 108 8.61 12.10 6.11
C HIS A 108 7.34 12.57 6.81
N LYS A 109 7.09 12.07 8.03
CA LYS A 109 5.88 12.30 8.83
C LYS A 109 5.39 13.74 8.81
N VAL A 110 6.27 14.70 9.10
CA VAL A 110 5.91 16.13 9.19
C VAL A 110 5.52 16.72 7.83
N VAL A 111 6.23 16.37 6.76
CA VAL A 111 5.97 16.89 5.41
C VAL A 111 4.62 16.37 4.91
N LEU A 112 4.37 15.08 5.09
CA LEU A 112 3.14 14.42 4.64
C LEU A 112 1.91 14.82 5.47
N ALA A 113 2.07 15.09 6.77
CA ALA A 113 0.98 15.57 7.61
C ALA A 113 0.51 16.99 7.26
N ARG A 114 1.41 17.86 6.78
CA ARG A 114 1.10 19.27 6.52
C ARG A 114 0.43 19.52 5.16
N HIS A 115 0.76 18.73 4.14
CA HIS A 115 0.35 19.01 2.77
C HIS A 115 -0.71 18.02 2.27
N ARG A 116 -1.96 18.47 2.15
CA ARG A 116 -3.11 17.65 1.71
C ARG A 116 -3.21 16.33 2.51
N PRO A 117 -3.38 16.41 3.85
CA PRO A 117 -3.34 15.24 4.73
C PRO A 117 -4.33 14.15 4.34
N TRP A 118 -5.45 14.50 3.68
CA TRP A 118 -6.44 13.53 3.22
C TRP A 118 -5.86 12.51 2.22
N ALA A 119 -4.96 12.92 1.32
CA ALA A 119 -4.40 12.02 0.31
C ALA A 119 -3.47 10.99 0.96
N THR A 120 -2.59 11.45 1.85
CA THR A 120 -1.73 10.58 2.66
C THR A 120 -2.54 9.68 3.59
N THR A 121 -3.60 10.22 4.21
CA THR A 121 -4.47 9.44 5.09
C THR A 121 -5.12 8.29 4.33
N SER A 122 -5.68 8.55 3.15
CA SER A 122 -6.28 7.53 2.29
C SER A 122 -5.27 6.49 1.81
N ALA A 123 -4.07 6.92 1.44
CA ALA A 123 -3.02 6.01 1.00
C ALA A 123 -2.54 5.10 2.12
N LEU A 124 -2.28 5.66 3.31
CA LEU A 124 -1.88 4.89 4.48
C LEU A 124 -2.98 3.96 4.98
N PHE A 125 -4.23 4.41 4.97
CA PHE A 125 -5.34 3.57 5.42
C PHE A 125 -5.50 2.37 4.49
N SER A 126 -5.45 2.61 3.17
CA SER A 126 -5.49 1.52 2.20
C SER A 126 -4.28 0.59 2.31
N ALA A 127 -3.08 1.11 2.61
CA ALA A 127 -1.89 0.30 2.85
C ALA A 127 -2.06 -0.56 4.12
N ALA A 128 -2.53 0.03 5.22
CA ALA A 128 -2.81 -0.68 6.46
C ALA A 128 -3.79 -1.85 6.23
N LEU A 129 -4.92 -1.61 5.56
CA LEU A 129 -5.88 -2.67 5.25
C LEU A 129 -5.27 -3.79 4.39
N THR A 130 -4.39 -3.46 3.45
CA THR A 130 -3.69 -4.45 2.63
C THR A 130 -2.77 -5.32 3.50
N LEU A 131 -2.00 -4.69 4.39
CA LEU A 131 -1.03 -5.36 5.27
C LEU A 131 -1.72 -6.19 6.35
N VAL A 132 -2.83 -5.70 6.93
CA VAL A 132 -3.64 -6.45 7.92
C VAL A 132 -4.16 -7.74 7.30
N ALA A 133 -4.77 -7.65 6.11
CA ALA A 133 -5.32 -8.83 5.41
C ALA A 133 -4.24 -9.84 4.98
N GLU A 134 -2.98 -9.42 4.88
CA GLU A 134 -1.86 -10.33 4.63
C GLU A 134 -1.32 -10.92 5.92
N ALA A 135 -1.17 -10.11 6.98
CA ALA A 135 -0.73 -10.56 8.30
C ALA A 135 -1.63 -11.67 8.87
N GLU A 136 -2.94 -11.58 8.61
CA GLU A 136 -3.92 -12.61 9.00
C GLU A 136 -3.59 -14.00 8.45
N ARG A 137 -2.97 -14.08 7.29
CA ARG A 137 -2.67 -15.35 6.60
C ARG A 137 -1.34 -15.96 7.03
N LEU A 138 -0.57 -15.24 7.85
CA LEU A 138 0.77 -15.61 8.28
C LEU A 138 0.75 -16.11 9.72
N ASP A 139 1.76 -16.91 10.08
CA ASP A 139 2.00 -17.21 11.48
C ASP A 139 2.45 -15.95 12.26
N SER A 140 2.40 -16.03 13.59
CA SER A 140 2.69 -14.88 14.46
C SER A 140 4.09 -14.30 14.26
N ASN A 141 5.08 -15.10 13.86
CA ASN A 141 6.45 -14.63 13.64
C ASN A 141 6.57 -13.90 12.30
N ALA A 142 5.99 -14.45 11.23
CA ALA A 142 5.97 -13.82 9.92
C ALA A 142 5.07 -12.58 9.86
N ALA A 143 4.05 -12.50 10.73
CA ALA A 143 3.17 -11.34 10.85
C ALA A 143 3.79 -10.14 11.59
N GLU A 144 4.88 -10.33 12.35
CA GLU A 144 5.45 -9.28 13.22
C GLU A 144 5.85 -8.02 12.45
N GLU A 145 6.50 -8.16 11.29
CA GLU A 145 6.87 -7.01 10.46
C GLU A 145 5.62 -6.23 9.99
N TYR A 146 4.57 -6.94 9.58
CA TYR A 146 3.32 -6.31 9.18
C TYR A 146 2.67 -5.56 10.34
N ILE A 147 2.74 -6.11 11.56
CA ILE A 147 2.21 -5.46 12.77
C ILE A 147 2.95 -4.15 13.06
N ASP A 148 4.28 -4.10 12.98
CA ASP A 148 5.05 -2.83 13.14
C ASP A 148 4.63 -1.78 12.10
N ARG A 149 4.41 -2.21 10.85
CA ARG A 149 3.95 -1.33 9.77
C ARG A 149 2.55 -0.78 10.05
N ILE A 150 1.64 -1.62 10.53
CA ILE A 150 0.26 -1.22 10.89
C ILE A 150 0.29 -0.24 12.08
N GLN A 151 1.13 -0.49 13.08
CA GLN A 151 1.34 0.43 14.22
C GLN A 151 1.90 1.79 13.78
N THR A 152 2.75 1.81 12.75
CA THR A 152 3.22 3.06 12.13
C THR A 152 2.05 3.85 11.52
N CYS A 153 1.08 3.19 10.86
CA CYS A 153 -0.13 3.84 10.36
C CYS A 153 -0.98 4.42 11.50
N PHE A 154 -1.21 3.67 12.57
CA PHE A 154 -1.91 4.15 13.77
C PHE A 154 -1.25 5.40 14.33
N SER A 155 0.07 5.37 14.51
CA SER A 155 0.87 6.48 15.03
C SER A 155 0.82 7.72 14.13
N PHE A 156 0.65 7.55 12.82
CA PHE A 156 0.46 8.65 11.89
C PHE A 156 -0.95 9.25 12.02
N PHE A 157 -2.00 8.43 12.04
CA PHE A 157 -3.37 8.93 12.17
C PHE A 157 -3.62 9.63 13.51
N GLU A 158 -3.10 9.07 14.61
CA GLU A 158 -3.16 9.72 15.93
C GLU A 158 -2.50 11.09 15.91
N TYR A 159 -1.39 11.24 15.19
CA TYR A 159 -0.67 12.51 15.09
C TYR A 159 -1.44 13.61 14.34
N ILE A 160 -2.33 13.24 13.41
CA ILE A 160 -3.07 14.22 12.58
C ILE A 160 -4.57 14.31 12.89
N LYS A 161 -5.09 13.47 13.80
CA LYS A 161 -6.55 13.36 14.05
C LYS A 161 -7.20 14.69 14.46
N ASP A 162 -6.48 15.52 15.22
CA ASP A 162 -7.00 16.80 15.72
C ASP A 162 -7.15 17.85 14.61
N HIS A 163 -6.57 17.58 13.43
CA HIS A 163 -6.60 18.46 12.27
C HIS A 163 -7.17 17.77 11.02
N SER A 164 -7.70 16.55 11.16
CA SER A 164 -8.23 15.75 10.06
C SER A 164 -9.35 14.84 10.55
N ALA A 165 -10.60 15.22 10.27
CA ALA A 165 -11.77 14.39 10.55
C ALA A 165 -11.67 13.02 9.85
N LEU A 166 -11.06 12.97 8.66
CA LEU A 166 -10.79 11.71 7.97
C LEU A 166 -9.84 10.82 8.78
N ALA A 167 -8.78 11.39 9.36
CA ALA A 167 -7.83 10.62 10.17
C ALA A 167 -8.48 10.04 11.43
N MET A 168 -9.32 10.83 12.11
CA MET A 168 -10.11 10.35 13.24
C MET A 168 -11.03 9.19 12.84
N ARG A 169 -11.69 9.29 11.69
CA ARG A 169 -12.56 8.22 11.19
C ARG A 169 -11.79 6.96 10.84
N VAL A 170 -10.76 7.04 10.00
CA VAL A 170 -9.99 5.85 9.58
C VAL A 170 -9.29 5.17 10.74
N LEU A 171 -8.92 5.92 11.78
CA LEU A 171 -8.38 5.36 13.02
C LEU A 171 -9.40 4.45 13.72
N GLY A 172 -10.66 4.88 13.80
CA GLY A 172 -11.76 4.06 14.33
C GLY A 172 -12.01 2.82 13.47
N GLU A 173 -12.17 3.01 12.16
CA GLU A 173 -12.42 1.91 11.21
C GLU A 173 -11.29 0.87 11.21
N LEU A 174 -10.03 1.30 11.27
CA LEU A 174 -8.89 0.39 11.29
C LEU A 174 -8.86 -0.45 12.58
N ARG A 175 -9.26 0.12 13.73
CA ARG A 175 -9.37 -0.65 14.98
C ARG A 175 -10.43 -1.73 14.88
N VAL A 176 -11.61 -1.39 14.35
CA VAL A 176 -12.72 -2.33 14.15
C VAL A 176 -12.27 -3.46 13.23
N PHE A 177 -11.67 -3.12 12.08
CA PHE A 177 -11.18 -4.11 11.12
C PHE A 177 -10.15 -5.08 11.72
N CYS A 178 -9.18 -4.57 12.49
CA CYS A 178 -8.21 -5.43 13.16
C CYS A 178 -8.88 -6.35 14.22
N ALA A 179 -9.87 -5.83 14.95
CA ALA A 179 -10.59 -6.62 15.97
C ALA A 179 -11.44 -7.74 15.35
N GLU A 180 -12.15 -7.47 14.26
CA GLU A 180 -12.94 -8.47 13.52
C GLU A 180 -12.07 -9.65 13.08
N ILE A 181 -10.87 -9.36 12.58
CA ILE A 181 -9.89 -10.38 12.17
C ILE A 181 -9.40 -11.21 13.37
N CYS A 182 -9.13 -10.58 14.52
CA CYS A 182 -8.75 -11.33 15.73
C CYS A 182 -9.87 -12.26 16.23
N CYS A 183 -11.14 -11.86 16.10
CA CYS A 183 -12.29 -12.68 16.52
C CYS A 183 -12.47 -13.92 15.63
N HIS A 184 -12.39 -13.79 14.30
CA HIS A 184 -12.55 -14.93 13.39
C HIS A 184 -11.50 -16.03 13.60
N ASN A 185 -10.28 -15.68 13.99
CA ASN A 185 -9.23 -16.66 14.28
C ASN A 185 -9.47 -17.47 15.57
N SER A 186 -10.22 -16.91 16.53
CA SER A 186 -10.55 -17.59 17.78
C SER A 186 -11.65 -18.65 17.61
N GLU A 187 -12.54 -18.47 16.62
CA GLU A 187 -13.62 -19.41 16.31
C GLU A 187 -13.16 -20.56 15.38
N ALA A 188 -12.16 -20.32 14.53
CA ALA A 188 -11.62 -21.35 13.63
C ALA A 188 -10.72 -22.40 14.32
N THR A 189 -10.38 -22.19 15.59
CA THR A 189 -9.51 -23.07 16.39
C THR A 189 -10.25 -23.91 17.44
N THR A 190 -11.59 -23.86 17.47
CA THR A 190 -12.48 -24.71 18.29
C THR A 190 -13.24 -25.71 17.45
#